data_AF-A0A1E4HXE1-F1
#
_entry.id   AF-A0A1E4HXE1-F1
#
_cell.length_a   1.000
_cell.length_b   1.000
_cell.length_c   1.000
_cell.angle_alpha   90.00
_cell.angle_beta   90.00
_cell.angle_gamma   90.00
#
_symmetry.space_group_name_H-M   'P 1'
#
loop_
_entity.id
_entity.type
_entity.pdbx_description
1 polymer ?
#
loop_
_entity_poly.entity_id
_entity_poly.type
_entity_poly.pdbx_seq_one_letter_code
_entity_poly.pdbx_strand_id
1 'polypeptide(L)'
;MTPDQVLEDALSRIGSDRLRYLCLDHPDPLVREEYGAWVLARDAGQPAPVLMPRPSPATRVATALKAGARWIAGGLKVVPDPVFEARMKLCRGCDHYDAGNDQCGVCTCYLAAKARLPGEECPLGKWRKYAVTKTKCGGCSKGRNRK
;
A
#
# COMPACT_ATOMS: atom_id res chain seq x y z
N MET A 1 13.95 16.28 26.21
CA MET A 1 13.86 15.18 25.23
C MET A 1 14.64 15.58 24.01
N THR A 2 15.54 14.73 23.52
CA THR A 2 16.15 14.92 22.20
C THR A 2 15.09 14.70 21.12
N PRO A 3 15.25 15.27 19.91
CA PRO A 3 14.33 15.03 18.79
C PRO A 3 14.08 13.53 18.53
N ASP A 4 15.13 12.71 18.65
CA ASP A 4 15.05 11.26 18.47
C ASP A 4 14.21 10.56 19.55
N GLN A 5 14.24 11.04 20.80
CA GLN A 5 13.42 10.50 21.88
C GLN A 5 11.93 10.80 21.70
N VAL A 6 11.59 11.99 21.17
CA VAL A 6 10.19 12.33 20.86
C VAL A 6 9.67 11.46 19.73
N LEU A 7 10.51 11.19 18.72
CA LEU A 7 10.17 10.32 17.60
C LEU A 7 9.98 8.85 18.03
N GLU A 8 10.87 8.30 18.86
CA GLU A 8 10.74 6.96 19.42
C GLU A 8 9.44 6.77 20.24
N ASP A 9 9.07 7.79 21.02
CA ASP A 9 7.86 7.81 21.84
C ASP A 9 6.58 7.89 20.98
N ALA A 10 6.58 8.74 19.95
CA ALA A 10 5.51 8.81 18.96
C ALA A 10 5.36 7.50 18.17
N LEU A 11 6.48 6.88 17.75
CA LEU A 11 6.49 5.58 17.08
C LEU A 11 5.93 4.47 17.98
N SER A 12 6.24 4.50 19.27
CA SER A 12 5.74 3.53 20.26
C SER A 12 4.23 3.64 20.44
N ARG A 13 3.65 4.85 20.44
CA ARG A 13 2.19 5.06 20.44
C ARG A 13 1.52 4.52 19.18
N ILE A 14 2.16 4.71 18.01
CA ILE A 14 1.61 4.26 16.73
C ILE A 14 1.74 2.74 16.55
N GLY A 15 2.77 2.12 17.12
CA GLY A 15 2.95 0.66 17.13
C GLY A 15 3.19 0.03 15.76
N SER A 16 3.85 0.74 14.83
CA SER A 16 4.13 0.24 13.48
C SER A 16 5.61 -0.01 13.25
N ASP A 17 6.01 -1.28 13.19
CA ASP A 17 7.39 -1.71 12.89
C ASP A 17 7.91 -1.12 11.57
N ARG A 18 7.00 -0.97 10.59
CA ARG A 18 7.36 -0.36 9.30
C ARG A 18 7.70 1.12 9.43
N LEU A 19 6.95 1.86 10.24
CA LEU A 19 7.27 3.27 10.50
C LEU A 19 8.56 3.39 11.30
N ARG A 20 8.81 2.47 12.25
CA ARG A 20 10.09 2.41 12.97
C ARG A 20 11.27 2.26 12.00
N TYR A 21 11.20 1.28 11.08
CA TYR A 21 12.21 1.11 10.04
C TYR A 21 12.38 2.36 9.17
N LEU A 22 11.28 2.96 8.68
CA LEU A 22 11.34 4.12 7.79
C LEU A 22 11.94 5.35 8.46
N CYS A 23 11.70 5.54 9.77
CA CYS A 23 12.17 6.70 10.52
C CYS A 23 13.60 6.53 11.05
N LEU A 24 14.01 5.31 11.42
CA LEU A 24 15.28 5.08 12.14
C LEU A 24 16.33 4.38 11.27
N ASP A 25 15.92 3.33 10.55
CA ASP A 25 16.83 2.34 9.95
C ASP A 25 16.93 2.45 8.41
N HIS A 26 16.15 3.32 7.77
CA HIS A 26 16.16 3.43 6.32
C HIS A 26 17.52 3.96 5.81
N PRO A 27 18.11 3.35 4.76
CA PRO A 27 19.44 3.72 4.27
C PRO A 27 19.52 5.13 3.69
N ASP A 28 18.40 5.66 3.18
CA ASP A 28 18.30 7.04 2.70
C ASP A 28 17.96 7.99 3.86
N PRO A 29 18.84 8.96 4.20
CA PRO A 29 18.60 9.91 5.29
C PRO A 29 17.40 10.83 5.04
N LEU A 30 17.10 11.18 3.78
CA LEU A 30 15.94 12.01 3.47
C LEU A 30 14.64 11.31 3.87
N VAL A 31 14.55 10.01 3.58
CA VAL A 31 13.39 9.18 3.97
C VAL A 31 13.22 9.17 5.49
N ARG A 32 14.32 9.07 6.25
CA ARG A 32 14.25 9.09 7.72
C ARG A 32 13.71 10.41 8.26
N GLU A 33 14.25 11.53 7.77
CA GLU A 33 13.80 12.87 8.16
C GLU A 33 12.33 13.11 7.80
N GLU A 34 11.93 12.73 6.58
CA GLU A 34 10.56 12.91 6.07
C GLU A 34 9.53 12.09 6.87
N TYR A 35 9.76 10.79 7.03
CA TYR A 35 8.85 9.94 7.79
C TYR A 35 8.85 10.31 9.27
N GLY A 36 9.99 10.77 9.81
CA GLY A 36 10.08 11.32 11.16
C GLY A 36 9.20 12.55 11.35
N ALA A 37 9.32 13.54 10.45
CA ALA A 37 8.49 14.74 10.46
C ALA A 37 6.99 14.40 10.31
N TRP A 38 6.67 13.42 9.46
CA TRP A 38 5.30 12.94 9.30
C TRP A 38 4.73 12.31 10.58
N VAL A 39 5.50 11.43 11.23
CA VAL A 39 5.09 10.77 12.49
C VAL A 39 4.84 11.80 13.59
N LEU A 40 5.75 12.77 13.73
CA LEU A 40 5.63 13.83 14.74
C LEU A 40 4.42 14.73 14.48
N ALA A 41 4.17 15.13 13.23
CA ALA A 41 3.01 15.94 12.88
C ALA A 41 1.69 15.21 13.15
N ARG A 42 1.62 13.91 12.84
CA ARG A 42 0.47 13.06 13.15
C ARG A 42 0.23 12.94 14.65
N ASP A 43 1.29 12.74 15.42
CA ASP A 43 1.21 12.65 16.89
C ASP A 43 0.71 13.96 17.50
N ALA A 44 1.13 15.10 16.94
CA ALA A 44 0.66 16.43 17.30
C ALA A 44 -0.77 16.76 16.79
N GLY A 45 -1.45 15.84 16.11
CA GLY A 45 -2.78 16.07 15.52
C GLY A 45 -2.80 17.11 14.40
N GLN A 46 -1.64 17.46 13.85
CA GLN A 46 -1.51 18.40 12.74
C GLN A 46 -1.78 17.68 11.42
N PRO A 47 -2.32 18.38 10.40
CA PRO A 47 -2.44 17.80 9.07
C PRO A 47 -1.07 17.33 8.61
N ALA A 48 -1.03 16.09 8.10
CA ALA A 48 0.19 15.48 7.61
C ALA A 48 0.95 16.44 6.69
N PRO A 49 2.26 16.67 6.90
CA PRO A 49 3.04 17.46 5.97
C PRO A 49 2.93 16.81 4.60
N VAL A 50 2.80 17.64 3.55
CA VAL A 50 2.73 17.18 2.17
C VAL A 50 4.05 16.46 1.87
N LEU A 51 4.04 15.13 1.97
CA LEU A 51 5.23 14.32 1.78
C LEU A 51 5.45 14.10 0.29
N MET A 52 6.70 14.31 -0.12
CA MET A 52 7.27 14.11 -1.45
C MET A 52 6.78 15.10 -2.52
N PRO A 53 7.70 15.68 -3.32
CA PRO A 53 7.36 16.16 -4.65
C PRO A 53 6.72 14.99 -5.40
N ARG A 54 5.49 15.18 -5.88
CA ARG A 54 4.78 14.18 -6.71
C ARG A 54 5.78 13.63 -7.75
N PRO A 55 5.99 12.30 -7.82
CA PRO A 55 6.93 11.75 -8.79
C PRO A 55 6.52 12.20 -10.19
N SER A 56 7.52 12.47 -11.03
CA SER A 56 7.27 12.98 -12.37
C SER A 56 6.29 12.05 -13.11
N PRO A 57 5.46 12.59 -14.02
CA PRO A 57 4.52 11.77 -14.78
C PRO A 57 5.20 10.57 -15.47
N ALA A 58 6.44 10.75 -15.94
CA ALA A 58 7.23 9.69 -16.56
C ALA A 58 7.54 8.54 -15.58
N THR A 59 7.97 8.86 -14.36
CA THR A 59 8.26 7.84 -13.32
C THR A 59 6.99 7.07 -12.93
N ARG A 60 5.83 7.74 -12.89
CA ARG A 60 4.53 7.08 -12.64
C ARG A 60 4.17 6.10 -13.75
N VAL A 61 4.39 6.48 -15.01
CA VAL A 61 4.17 5.58 -16.15
C VAL A 61 5.11 4.38 -16.08
N ALA A 62 6.41 4.58 -15.83
CA ALA A 62 7.38 3.50 -15.77
C ALA A 62 7.07 2.48 -14.64
N THR A 63 6.72 2.96 -13.45
CA THR A 63 6.35 2.09 -12.32
C THR A 63 5.02 1.37 -12.55
N ALA A 64 4.03 2.04 -13.14
CA ALA A 64 2.76 1.43 -13.52
C ALA A 64 2.94 0.35 -14.61
N LEU A 65 3.79 0.60 -15.62
CA LEU A 65 4.13 -0.41 -16.65
C LEU A 65 4.78 -1.63 -16.04
N LYS A 66 5.72 -1.46 -15.10
CA LYS A 66 6.36 -2.57 -14.39
C LYS A 66 5.36 -3.37 -13.55
N ALA A 67 4.43 -2.71 -12.88
CA ALA A 67 3.35 -3.36 -12.14
C ALA A 67 2.39 -4.11 -13.10
N GLY A 68 2.04 -3.49 -14.23
CA GLY A 68 1.23 -4.11 -15.29
C GLY A 68 1.89 -5.35 -15.90
N ALA A 69 3.18 -5.29 -16.22
CA ALA A 69 3.94 -6.43 -16.72
C ALA A 69 3.95 -7.59 -15.72
N ARG A 70 4.09 -7.31 -14.42
CA ARG A 70 3.98 -8.32 -13.34
C ARG A 70 2.57 -8.88 -13.23
N TRP A 71 1.53 -8.07 -13.42
CA TRP A 71 0.14 -8.51 -13.41
C TRP A 71 -0.16 -9.43 -14.60
N ILE A 72 0.31 -9.08 -15.79
CA ILE A 72 0.24 -9.91 -16.99
C ILE A 72 0.97 -11.24 -16.77
N ALA A 73 2.23 -11.20 -16.32
CA ALA A 73 3.01 -12.40 -16.02
C ALA A 73 2.37 -13.26 -14.91
N GLY A 74 1.67 -12.63 -13.96
CA GLY A 74 0.90 -13.29 -12.91
C GLY A 74 -0.42 -13.92 -13.37
N GLY A 75 -0.76 -13.80 -14.65
CA GLY A 75 -1.98 -14.35 -15.26
C GLY A 75 -3.21 -13.48 -15.05
N LEU A 76 -3.04 -12.15 -15.03
CA LEU A 76 -4.13 -11.15 -14.98
C LEU A 76 -5.10 -11.33 -13.79
N LYS A 77 -4.61 -11.93 -12.70
CA LYS A 77 -5.43 -12.21 -11.52
C LYS A 77 -5.78 -10.91 -10.80
N VAL A 78 -7.03 -10.82 -10.36
CA VAL A 78 -7.53 -9.73 -9.51
C VAL A 78 -7.93 -10.30 -8.15
N VAL A 79 -7.97 -9.44 -7.14
CA VAL A 79 -8.52 -9.82 -5.83
C VAL A 79 -10.05 -9.97 -5.91
N PRO A 80 -10.67 -10.81 -5.07
CA PRO A 80 -12.13 -10.86 -4.95
C PRO A 80 -12.71 -9.52 -4.49
N ASP A 81 -13.93 -9.21 -4.92
CA ASP A 81 -14.69 -8.03 -4.53
C ASP A 81 -14.70 -7.75 -3.01
N PRO A 82 -14.93 -8.72 -2.10
CA PRO A 82 -14.89 -8.44 -0.67
C PRO A 82 -13.51 -7.97 -0.17
N VAL A 83 -12.42 -8.44 -0.80
CA VAL A 83 -11.05 -8.01 -0.48
C VAL A 83 -10.78 -6.61 -1.02
N PHE A 84 -11.26 -6.32 -2.23
CA PHE A 84 -11.18 -4.99 -2.82
C PHE A 84 -11.93 -3.95 -1.96
N GLU A 85 -13.17 -4.25 -1.58
CA GLU A 85 -13.98 -3.38 -0.73
C GLU A 85 -13.35 -3.17 0.65
N ALA A 86 -12.79 -4.22 1.25
CA ALA A 86 -12.05 -4.09 2.51
C ALA A 86 -10.84 -3.15 2.39
N ARG A 87 -10.06 -3.27 1.30
CA ARG A 87 -8.93 -2.38 1.02
C ARG A 87 -9.38 -0.94 0.78
N MET A 88 -10.43 -0.74 -0.01
CA MET A 88 -10.99 0.58 -0.29
C MET A 88 -11.56 1.24 0.97
N LYS A 89 -12.23 0.48 1.84
CA LYS A 89 -12.73 0.97 3.13
C LYS A 89 -11.59 1.47 4.02
N LEU A 90 -10.47 0.73 4.09
CA LEU A 90 -9.27 1.16 4.82
C LEU A 90 -8.67 2.43 4.22
N CYS A 91 -8.69 2.55 2.89
CA CYS A 91 -8.18 3.73 2.20
C CYS A 91 -9.09 4.95 2.42
N ARG A 92 -10.41 4.82 2.31
CA ARG A 92 -11.35 5.94 2.53
C ARG A 92 -11.31 6.50 3.95
N GLY A 93 -10.97 5.67 4.94
CA GLY A 93 -10.73 6.09 6.33
C GLY A 93 -9.28 6.47 6.64
N CYS A 94 -8.43 6.66 5.63
CA CYS A 94 -7.02 6.99 5.81
C CYS A 94 -6.81 8.50 5.67
N ASP A 95 -6.01 9.08 6.57
CA ASP A 95 -5.68 10.53 6.59
C ASP A 95 -4.97 11.01 5.31
N HIS A 96 -4.44 10.08 4.52
CA HIS A 96 -3.78 10.33 3.24
C HIS A 96 -4.67 10.11 2.03
N TYR A 97 -5.97 9.90 2.21
CA TYR A 97 -6.87 9.71 1.08
C TYR A 97 -7.22 11.05 0.44
N ASP A 98 -6.82 11.23 -0.81
CA ASP A 98 -7.28 12.35 -1.62
C ASP A 98 -8.59 11.95 -2.31
N ALA A 99 -9.70 12.34 -1.70
CA ALA A 99 -11.04 12.09 -2.21
C ALA A 99 -11.33 12.79 -3.56
N GLY A 100 -10.61 13.87 -3.89
CA GLY A 100 -10.80 14.61 -5.15
C GLY A 100 -10.27 13.84 -6.36
N ASN A 101 -9.26 13.00 -6.17
CA ASN A 101 -8.56 12.31 -7.26
C ASN A 101 -8.53 10.77 -7.12
N ASP A 102 -9.18 10.22 -6.09
CA ASP A 102 -9.12 8.81 -5.67
C ASP A 102 -7.68 8.26 -5.60
N GLN A 103 -6.80 9.09 -5.02
CA GLN A 103 -5.36 8.83 -4.95
C GLN A 103 -4.88 8.80 -3.49
N CYS A 104 -3.79 8.10 -3.25
CA CYS A 104 -3.11 8.14 -1.96
C CYS A 104 -2.10 9.29 -1.94
N GLY A 105 -2.13 10.13 -0.90
CA GLY A 105 -1.15 11.21 -0.68
C GLY A 105 0.27 10.72 -0.38
N VAL A 106 0.47 9.42 -0.11
CA VAL A 106 1.80 8.84 0.11
C VAL A 106 2.38 8.23 -1.17
N CYS A 107 1.64 7.32 -1.84
CA CYS A 107 2.16 6.66 -3.05
C CYS A 107 1.71 7.31 -4.37
N THR A 108 0.75 8.24 -4.33
CA THR A 108 0.16 8.92 -5.50
C THR A 108 -0.41 7.97 -6.56
N CYS A 109 -0.67 6.71 -6.22
CA CYS A 109 -1.32 5.76 -7.13
C CYS A 109 -2.83 5.91 -7.09
N TYR A 110 -3.49 5.62 -8.21
CA TYR A 110 -4.95 5.44 -8.24
C TYR A 110 -5.33 4.24 -7.37
N LEU A 111 -6.12 4.51 -6.33
CA LEU A 111 -6.41 3.53 -5.30
C LEU A 111 -7.30 2.40 -5.81
N ALA A 112 -8.29 2.71 -6.65
CA ALA A 112 -9.11 1.68 -7.31
C ALA A 112 -8.27 0.64 -8.07
N ALA A 113 -7.25 1.09 -8.82
CA ALA A 113 -6.37 0.17 -9.56
C ALA A 113 -5.45 -0.61 -8.62
N LYS A 114 -4.81 0.08 -7.67
CA LYS A 114 -3.85 -0.54 -6.73
C LYS A 114 -4.53 -1.57 -5.81
N ALA A 115 -5.73 -1.27 -5.32
CA ALA A 115 -6.49 -2.15 -4.43
C ALA A 115 -6.97 -3.42 -5.15
N ARG A 116 -7.18 -3.39 -6.48
CA ARG A 116 -7.58 -4.58 -7.28
C ARG A 116 -6.43 -5.56 -7.52
N LEU A 117 -5.19 -5.09 -7.49
CA LEU A 117 -4.03 -5.92 -7.78
C LEU A 117 -3.65 -6.77 -6.56
N PRO A 118 -3.51 -8.10 -6.72
CA PRO A 118 -3.16 -8.99 -5.61
C PRO A 118 -1.72 -8.79 -5.14
N GLY A 119 -0.80 -8.49 -6.06
CA GLY A 119 0.63 -8.29 -5.78
C GLY A 119 1.00 -6.93 -5.20
N GLU A 120 0.02 -6.04 -5.03
CA GLU A 120 0.23 -4.73 -4.43
C GLU A 120 0.03 -4.75 -2.91
N GLU A 121 0.60 -3.77 -2.23
CA GLU A 121 0.43 -3.58 -0.79
C GLU A 121 0.42 -2.09 -0.42
N CYS A 122 -0.08 -1.79 0.78
CA CYS A 122 -0.06 -0.44 1.32
C CYS A 122 1.37 -0.03 1.71
N PRO A 123 1.87 1.15 1.29
CA PRO A 123 3.17 1.66 1.74
C PRO A 123 3.21 1.94 3.25
N LEU A 124 2.05 2.08 3.91
CA LEU A 124 1.94 2.25 5.36
C LEU A 124 1.65 0.94 6.09
N GLY A 125 1.55 -0.19 5.36
CA GLY A 125 1.29 -1.50 5.96
C GLY A 125 -0.17 -1.77 6.36
N LYS A 126 -1.12 -0.86 6.09
CA LYS A 126 -2.54 -1.04 6.45
C LYS A 126 -3.20 -2.27 5.79
N TRP A 127 -2.66 -2.72 4.65
CA TRP A 127 -3.06 -3.96 3.98
C TRP A 127 -1.88 -4.57 3.21
N ARG A 128 -1.88 -5.90 3.07
CA ARG A 128 -0.80 -6.69 2.46
C ARG A 128 -1.22 -7.30 1.11
N LYS A 129 -0.23 -7.86 0.40
CA LYS A 129 -0.43 -8.64 -0.82
C LYS A 129 -1.42 -9.78 -0.56
N TYR A 130 -2.32 -9.99 -1.51
CA TYR A 130 -3.30 -11.06 -1.46
C TYR A 130 -2.72 -12.30 -2.14
N ALA A 131 -2.56 -13.39 -1.38
CA ALA A 131 -2.12 -14.67 -1.92
C ALA A 131 -3.27 -15.29 -2.71
N VAL A 132 -3.17 -15.28 -4.04
CA VAL A 132 -4.16 -15.96 -4.88
C VAL A 132 -3.87 -17.45 -4.82
N THR A 133 -4.54 -18.18 -3.93
CA THR A 133 -4.46 -19.64 -3.89
C THR A 133 -4.95 -20.19 -5.22
N LYS A 134 -4.14 -21.04 -5.87
CA LYS A 134 -4.61 -21.82 -7.03
C LYS A 134 -5.73 -22.73 -6.54
N THR A 135 -6.99 -22.34 -6.72
CA THR A 135 -8.09 -23.29 -6.66
C THR A 135 -7.87 -24.25 -7.83
N LYS A 136 -7.39 -25.47 -7.55
CA LYS A 136 -7.50 -26.57 -8.52
C LYS A 136 -8.99 -26.68 -8.85
N CYS A 137 -9.36 -26.38 -10.09
CA CYS A 137 -10.66 -26.81 -10.59
C CYS A 137 -10.73 -28.33 -10.40
N GLY A 138 -11.70 -28.77 -9.61
CA GLY A 138 -11.99 -30.19 -9.43
C GLY A 138 -12.26 -30.79 -10.81
N GLY A 139 -11.50 -31.83 -11.16
CA GLY A 139 -11.69 -32.56 -12.40
C GLY A 139 -13.15 -33.00 -12.52
N CYS A 140 -13.78 -32.61 -13.63
CA CYS A 140 -15.08 -33.12 -14.04
C CYS A 140 -14.92 -34.62 -14.28
N SER A 141 -15.25 -35.43 -13.27
CA SER A 141 -15.17 -36.87 -13.35
C SER A 141 -16.58 -37.43 -13.50
N LYS A 142 -16.73 -38.21 -14.57
CA LYS A 142 -17.79 -39.18 -14.89
C LYS A 142 -18.91 -38.70 -15.82
N GLY A 143 -18.78 -39.13 -17.07
CA GLY A 143 -19.85 -39.23 -18.05
C GLY A 143 -19.46 -40.16 -19.21
N ARG A 144 -18.78 -41.29 -18.94
CA ARG A 144 -18.60 -42.33 -19.98
C ARG A 144 -19.85 -43.20 -20.00
N ASN A 145 -20.70 -42.92 -20.97
CA ASN A 145 -21.84 -43.73 -21.37
C ASN A 145 -21.31 -45.09 -21.87
N ARG A 146 -21.62 -46.19 -21.16
CA ARG A 146 -21.46 -47.56 -21.67
C ARG A 146 -22.81 -47.98 -22.26
N LYS A 147 -22.89 -48.06 -23.59
CA LYS A 147 -23.83 -48.95 -24.27
C LYS A 147 -23.23 -50.36 -24.30
#